data_AF-A0A842MVX7-F1
#
_entry.id   AF-A0A842MVX7-F1
#
_cell.length_a   1.000
_cell.length_b   1.000
_cell.length_c   1.000
_cell.angle_alpha   90.00
_cell.angle_beta   90.00
_cell.angle_gamma   90.00
#
_symmetry.space_group_name_H-M   'P 1'
#
loop_
_entity.id
_entity.type
_entity.pdbx_description
1 polymer ?
#
loop_
_entity_poly.entity_id
_entity_poly.type
_entity_poly.pdbx_seq_one_letter_code
_entity_poly.pdbx_strand_id
1 'polypeptide(L)' 'GDIPEVGEVIGRITDLDGSVLAEITAPVTGVVHSMFPRRVVYPGDRLYTLLKIGDETGWV' A
#
# COMPACT_ATOMS: atom_id res chain seq x y z
N GLY A 1 -6.82 -3.01 -8.86
CA GLY A 1 -5.44 -3.31 -8.47
C GLY A 1 -5.44 -4.59 -7.68
N ASP A 2 -4.31 -4.91 -7.06
CA ASP A 2 -4.18 -6.08 -6.20
C ASP A 2 -5.01 -5.92 -4.92
N ILE A 3 -5.28 -7.03 -4.23
CA ILE A 3 -6.08 -7.10 -3.01
C ILE A 3 -5.21 -7.68 -1.88
N PRO A 4 -4.31 -6.87 -1.27
CA PRO A 4 -3.51 -7.33 -0.14
C PRO A 4 -4.37 -7.59 1.10
N GLU A 5 -3.90 -8.49 1.96
CA GLU A 5 -4.44 -8.70 3.30
C GLU A 5 -3.86 -7.68 4.30
N VAL A 6 -4.60 -7.39 5.37
CA VAL A 6 -4.08 -6.53 6.45
C VAL A 6 -2.76 -7.09 7.00
N GLY A 7 -1.74 -6.22 7.08
CA GLY A 7 -0.39 -6.58 7.52
C GLY A 7 0.52 -7.12 6.42
N GLU A 8 0.00 -7.43 5.22
CA GLU A 8 0.83 -7.86 4.10
C GLU A 8 1.81 -6.77 3.67
N VAL A 9 3.05 -7.15 3.35
CA VAL A 9 4.09 -6.23 2.88
C VAL A 9 3.82 -5.89 1.41
N ILE A 10 3.43 -4.65 1.16
CA ILE A 10 3.07 -4.13 -0.18
C ILE A 10 4.16 -3.21 -0.77
N GLY A 11 5.25 -2.99 -0.04
CA GLY A 11 6.37 -2.18 -0.52
C GLY A 11 7.51 -2.11 0.48
N ARG A 12 8.64 -1.59 0.02
CA ARG A 12 9.84 -1.39 0.84
C ARG A 12 10.42 -0.02 0.54
N ILE A 13 10.90 0.65 1.58
CA ILE A 13 11.75 1.83 1.47
C ILE A 13 13.18 1.34 1.73
N THR A 14 14.06 1.55 0.75
CA THR A 14 15.46 1.16 0.83
C THR A 14 16.36 2.37 0.92
N ASP A 15 17.51 2.21 1.57
CA ASP A 15 18.60 3.17 1.48
C ASP A 15 19.32 3.04 0.12
N LEU A 16 20.25 3.95 -0.16
CA LEU A 16 21.03 3.99 -1.40
C LEU A 16 21.92 2.75 -1.60
N ASP A 17 22.27 2.06 -0.52
CA ASP A 17 23.03 0.80 -0.56
C ASP A 17 22.14 -0.44 -0.75
N GLY A 18 20.82 -0.26 -0.82
CA GLY A 18 19.84 -1.33 -0.98
C GLY A 18 19.37 -1.98 0.32
N SER A 19 19.88 -1.57 1.49
CA SER A 19 19.36 -2.01 2.78
C SER A 19 17.92 -1.54 3.00
N VAL A 20 17.09 -2.35 3.67
CA VAL A 20 15.69 -2.00 3.92
C VAL A 20 15.59 -1.12 5.16
N LEU A 21 15.10 0.11 4.97
CA LEU A 21 14.85 1.06 6.05
C LEU A 21 13.47 0.83 6.68
N ALA A 22 12.46 0.50 5.86
CA ALA A 22 11.11 0.23 6.32
C ALA A 22 10.34 -0.66 5.34
N GLU A 23 9.49 -1.54 5.89
CA GLU A 23 8.45 -2.21 5.12
C GLU A 23 7.15 -1.42 5.20
N ILE A 24 6.44 -1.34 4.07
CA ILE A 24 5.13 -0.73 3.99
C ILE A 24 4.12 -1.86 4.04
N THR A 25 3.32 -1.90 5.10
CA THR A 25 2.29 -2.92 5.27
C THR A 25 0.92 -2.38 4.90
N ALA A 26 0.06 -3.24 4.36
CA ALA A 26 -1.33 -2.90 4.06
C ALA A 26 -2.09 -2.63 5.38
N PRO A 27 -2.67 -1.43 5.57
CA PRO A 27 -3.40 -1.12 6.80
C PRO A 27 -4.80 -1.76 6.85
N VAL A 28 -5.30 -2.24 5.70
CA VAL A 28 -6.61 -2.88 5.55
C VAL A 28 -6.52 -3.97 4.50
N THR A 29 -7.32 -5.03 4.65
CA THR A 29 -7.63 -5.92 3.53
C THR A 29 -8.51 -5.17 2.55
N GLY A 30 -8.04 -4.98 1.33
CA GLY A 30 -8.74 -4.11 0.38
C GLY A 30 -8.00 -3.92 -0.93
N VAL A 31 -8.60 -3.15 -1.83
CA VAL A 31 -8.06 -2.96 -3.18
C VAL A 31 -7.04 -1.82 -3.17
N VAL A 32 -5.86 -2.05 -3.77
CA VAL A 32 -4.95 -0.97 -4.13
C VAL A 32 -5.61 -0.11 -5.21
N HIS A 33 -6.05 1.08 -4.82
CA HIS A 33 -6.70 2.04 -5.71
C HIS A 33 -5.69 2.90 -6.45
N SER A 34 -4.61 3.30 -5.78
CA SER A 34 -3.54 4.09 -6.38
C SER A 34 -2.21 3.84 -5.68
N MET A 35 -1.14 3.82 -6.48
CA MET A 35 0.25 3.85 -6.04
C MET A 35 0.88 5.16 -6.54
N PHE A 36 1.70 5.80 -5.72
CA PHE A 36 2.40 7.04 -6.05
C PHE A 36 3.90 6.75 -6.22
N PRO A 37 4.33 6.17 -7.36
CA PRO A 37 5.71 5.77 -7.55
C PRO A 37 6.65 6.99 -7.53
N ARG A 38 7.71 6.90 -6.74
CA ARG A 38 8.79 7.89 -6.66
C ARG A 38 10.12 7.19 -6.46
N ARG A 39 11.20 7.78 -7.01
CA ARG A 39 12.58 7.31 -6.80
C ARG A 39 13.09 7.63 -5.39
N VAL A 40 12.62 8.73 -4.80
CA VAL A 40 12.98 9.19 -3.45
C VAL A 40 11.70 9.64 -2.77
N VAL A 41 11.54 9.27 -1.52
CA VAL A 41 10.37 9.59 -0.68
C VAL A 41 10.84 10.21 0.63
N TYR A 42 9.98 11.01 1.24
CA TYR A 42 10.25 11.64 2.53
C TYR A 42 9.21 11.22 3.58
N PRO A 43 9.53 11.31 4.89
CA PRO A 43 8.55 11.06 5.93
C PRO A 43 7.26 11.89 5.72
N GLY A 44 6.11 11.21 5.77
CA GLY A 44 4.80 11.81 5.53
C GLY A 44 4.31 11.77 4.08
N ASP A 45 5.14 11.34 3.12
CA ASP A 45 4.69 11.12 1.75
C ASP A 45 3.61 10.03 1.69
N ARG A 46 2.58 10.27 0.86
CA ARG A 46 1.56 9.27 0.54
C ARG A 46 2.09 8.36 -0.57
N LEU A 47 2.20 7.06 -0.27
CA LEU A 47 2.74 6.06 -1.20
C LEU A 47 1.64 5.19 -1.83
N TYR A 48 0.58 4.93 -1.07
CA TYR A 48 -0.54 4.11 -1.49
C TYR A 48 -1.87 4.73 -1.05
N THR A 49 -2.92 4.40 -1.78
CA THR A 49 -4.32 4.54 -1.34
C THR A 49 -4.98 3.18 -1.48
N LEU A 50 -5.45 2.63 -0.36
CA LEU A 50 -6.21 1.39 -0.31
C LEU A 50 -7.67 1.72 -0.02
N LEU A 51 -8.58 1.00 -0.67
CA LEU A 51 -10.01 1.06 -0.41
C LEU A 51 -10.44 -0.26 0.22
N LYS A 52 -11.13 -0.17 1.36
CA LYS A 52 -11.76 -1.33 1.98
C LYS A 52 -12.92 -1.78 1.09
N ILE A 53 -13.00 -3.09 0.84
CA ILE A 53 -14.16 -3.67 0.16
C ILE A 53 -15.35 -3.58 1.12
N GLY A 54 -16.39 -2.89 0.68
CA GLY A 54 -17.64 -2.75 1.44
C GLY A 54 -18.50 -4.00 1.36
N ASP A 55 -19.63 -3.97 2.07
CA ASP A 55 -20.59 -5.05 2.06
C ASP A 55 -21.30 -5.17 0.70
N GLU A 56 -21.94 -6.31 0.48
CA GLU A 56 -22.76 -6.54 -0.71
C GLU A 56 -23.83 -5.45 -0.84
N THR A 57 -23.92 -4.87 -2.04
CA THR A 57 -24.84 -3.77 -2.30
C THR A 57 -26.28 -4.23 -2.51
N GLY A 58 -26.51 -5.55 -2.68
CA GLY A 58 -27.81 -6.12 -3.03
C GLY A 58 -28.29 -5.74 -4.45
N TRP A 59 -27.41 -5.17 -5.27
CA TRP A 59 -27.72 -4.80 -6.65
C TRP A 59 -27.67 -6.04 -7.55
N VAL A 60 -28.83 -6.41 -8.11
CA VAL A 60 -29.02 -7.54 -9.04
C VAL A 60 -29.23 -7.01 -10.44
#